data_AF-Q27543-F1
#
_entry.id   AF-Q27543-F1
#
_cell.length_a   1.000
_cell.length_b   1.000
_cell.length_c   1.000
_cell.angle_alpha   90.00
_cell.angle_beta   90.00
_cell.angle_gamma   90.00
#
_symmetry.space_group_name_H-M   'P 1'
#
loop_
_entity.id
_entity.type
_entity.pdbx_description
1 polymer ?
#
loop_
_entity_poly.entity_id
_entity_poly.type
_entity_poly.pdbx_seq_one_letter_code
_entity_poly.pdbx_strand_id
1 'polypeptide(L)'
;GGDGSLTGANRFKGEWSSLVKELLETGKITKEVAEKHSHLNIVGMVGSIDNDFCGTDMTIGTDSALHRIVEVADNIIPTAYSHQRAFVLEVMGRHCGYLALVAGIVTEADFVFAPEWPPEEDWPEKLCKKLELERQSGQRLNIIIVAEGAIDRQGNPITAEGVKKIIVDRLEMDTRTTVLGHIQ
;
A
#
# COMPACT_ATOMS: atom_id res chain seq x y z
N GLY A 1 13.85 -6.39 -6.38
CA GLY A 1 12.47 -6.65 -6.83
C GLY A 1 11.60 -6.93 -5.64
N GLY A 2 10.32 -7.24 -5.86
CA GLY A 2 9.36 -7.52 -4.79
C GLY A 2 9.41 -8.95 -4.26
N ASP A 3 8.46 -9.25 -3.38
CA ASP A 3 8.24 -10.54 -2.72
C ASP A 3 8.19 -11.74 -3.69
N GLY A 4 7.42 -11.62 -4.78
CA GLY A 4 7.23 -12.66 -5.77
C GLY A 4 8.49 -12.92 -6.59
N SER A 5 9.25 -11.88 -6.92
CA SER A 5 10.53 -12.01 -7.61
C SER A 5 11.56 -12.73 -6.75
N LEU A 6 11.65 -12.38 -5.46
CA LEU A 6 12.59 -13.02 -4.54
C LEU A 6 12.18 -14.44 -4.18
N THR A 7 10.88 -14.70 -4.05
CA THR A 7 10.35 -16.06 -3.88
C THR A 7 10.68 -16.93 -5.09
N GLY A 8 10.52 -16.40 -6.31
CA GLY A 8 10.89 -17.08 -7.55
C GLY A 8 12.39 -17.40 -7.60
N ALA A 9 13.25 -16.44 -7.26
CA ALA A 9 14.70 -16.66 -7.20
C ALA A 9 15.09 -17.72 -6.15
N ASN A 10 14.44 -17.73 -4.99
CA ASN A 10 14.67 -18.72 -3.95
C ASN A 10 14.25 -20.13 -4.40
N ARG A 11 13.08 -20.26 -5.03
CA ARG A 11 12.64 -21.54 -5.61
C ARG A 11 13.60 -22.02 -6.69
N PHE A 12 14.02 -21.14 -7.59
CA PHE A 12 14.97 -21.47 -8.65
C PHE A 12 16.31 -21.98 -8.10
N LYS A 13 16.81 -21.37 -7.03
CA LYS A 13 18.01 -21.88 -6.33
C LYS A 13 17.78 -23.25 -5.71
N GLY A 14 16.62 -23.51 -5.12
CA GLY A 14 16.26 -24.82 -4.57
C GLY A 14 16.17 -25.91 -5.64
N GLU A 15 15.67 -25.57 -6.82
CA GLU A 15 15.52 -26.48 -7.96
C GLU A 15 16.80 -26.65 -8.79
N TRP A 16 17.80 -25.78 -8.59
CA TRP A 16 19.01 -25.69 -9.41
C TRP A 16 19.72 -27.03 -9.63
N SER A 17 19.94 -27.82 -8.57
CA SER A 17 20.63 -29.11 -8.70
C SER A 17 19.84 -30.12 -9.54
N SER A 18 18.51 -30.09 -9.48
CA SER A 18 17.65 -30.92 -10.33
C SER A 18 17.74 -30.47 -11.80
N LEU A 19 17.71 -29.16 -12.03
CA LEU A 19 17.82 -28.59 -13.37
C LEU A 19 19.17 -28.89 -14.01
N VAL A 20 20.28 -28.76 -13.26
CA VAL A 20 21.62 -29.11 -13.75
C VAL A 20 21.71 -30.60 -14.12
N LYS A 21 21.08 -31.48 -13.34
CA LYS A 21 21.03 -32.91 -13.64
C LYS A 21 20.26 -33.19 -14.94
N GLU A 22 19.09 -32.59 -15.12
CA GLU A 22 18.30 -32.72 -16.35
C GLU A 22 19.06 -32.19 -17.58
N LEU A 23 19.74 -31.05 -17.44
CA LEU A 23 20.57 -30.49 -18.52
C LEU A 23 21.72 -31.42 -18.91
N LEU A 24 22.32 -32.13 -17.94
CA LEU A 24 23.37 -33.10 -18.20
C LEU A 24 22.81 -34.35 -18.91
N GLU A 25 21.66 -34.87 -18.45
CA GLU A 25 21.00 -36.04 -19.03
C GLU A 25 20.53 -35.80 -20.47
N THR A 26 20.06 -34.58 -20.76
CA THR A 26 19.66 -34.17 -22.12
C THR A 26 20.83 -33.79 -23.02
N GLY A 27 22.07 -33.83 -22.51
CA GLY A 27 23.28 -33.50 -23.26
C GLY A 27 23.44 -32.01 -23.59
N LYS A 28 22.67 -31.12 -22.95
CA LYS A 28 22.77 -29.67 -23.15
C LYS A 28 24.02 -29.05 -22.51
N ILE A 29 24.55 -29.69 -21.47
CA ILE A 29 25.79 -29.29 -20.80
C ILE A 29 26.74 -30.48 -20.66
N THR A 30 28.05 -30.20 -20.56
CA THR A 30 29.05 -31.22 -20.29
C THR A 30 29.13 -31.52 -18.78
N LYS A 31 29.68 -32.70 -18.44
CA LYS A 31 29.89 -33.09 -17.04
C LYS A 31 30.76 -32.09 -16.27
N GLU A 32 31.80 -31.56 -16.92
CA GLU A 32 32.69 -30.54 -16.33
C GLU A 32 31.95 -29.25 -15.99
N VAL A 33 31.05 -28.79 -16.87
CA VAL A 33 30.20 -27.61 -16.62
C VAL A 33 29.23 -27.88 -15.47
N ALA A 34 28.61 -29.07 -15.44
CA ALA A 34 27.69 -29.46 -14.37
C ALA A 34 28.37 -29.48 -12.99
N GLU A 35 29.60 -30.01 -12.90
CA GLU A 35 30.38 -30.04 -11.65
C GLU A 35 30.76 -28.63 -11.20
N LYS A 36 31.27 -27.81 -12.11
CA LYS A 36 31.71 -26.43 -11.84
C LYS A 36 30.56 -25.51 -11.40
N HIS A 37 29.36 -25.75 -11.91
CA HIS A 37 28.17 -24.92 -11.67
C HIS A 37 27.08 -25.66 -10.91
N SER A 38 27.44 -26.63 -10.08
CA SER A 38 26.50 -27.43 -9.28
C SER A 38 25.70 -26.62 -8.25
N HIS A 39 26.18 -25.43 -7.89
CA HIS A 39 25.53 -24.52 -6.95
C HIS A 39 25.27 -23.15 -7.57
N LEU A 40 24.08 -22.60 -7.35
CA LEU A 40 23.71 -21.25 -7.75
C LEU A 40 23.74 -20.30 -6.54
N ASN A 41 24.61 -19.29 -6.62
CA ASN A 41 24.67 -18.21 -5.65
C ASN A 41 23.70 -17.09 -6.07
N ILE A 42 22.80 -16.72 -5.16
CA ILE A 42 21.84 -15.62 -5.37
C ILE A 42 21.97 -14.60 -4.24
N VAL A 43 21.81 -13.33 -4.59
CA VAL A 43 21.65 -12.21 -3.66
C VAL A 43 20.45 -11.40 -4.13
N GLY A 44 19.53 -11.12 -3.22
CA GLY A 44 18.31 -10.36 -3.49
C GLY A 44 18.36 -9.01 -2.80
N MET A 45 17.92 -7.97 -3.50
CA MET A 45 17.61 -6.67 -2.90
C MET A 45 16.13 -6.39 -3.07
N VAL A 46 15.48 -5.95 -2.00
CA VAL A 46 14.05 -5.67 -2.01
C VAL A 46 13.82 -4.28 -2.59
N GLY A 47 13.11 -4.24 -3.71
CA GLY A 47 12.65 -3.01 -4.34
C GLY A 47 11.14 -3.11 -4.46
N SER A 48 10.45 -2.33 -3.64
CA SER A 48 9.00 -2.27 -3.50
C SER A 48 8.64 -0.91 -2.90
N ILE A 49 7.48 -0.38 -3.26
CA ILE A 49 6.94 0.82 -2.60
C ILE A 49 6.17 0.44 -1.33
N ASP A 50 5.60 -0.77 -1.29
CA ASP A 50 4.63 -1.21 -0.28
C ASP A 50 5.24 -1.44 1.12
N ASN A 51 6.57 -1.61 1.20
CA ASN A 51 7.29 -1.99 2.42
C ASN A 51 6.76 -3.28 3.07
N ASP A 52 6.47 -4.27 2.24
CA ASP A 52 5.76 -5.51 2.60
C ASP A 52 6.69 -6.73 2.79
N PHE A 53 8.01 -6.55 2.67
CA PHE A 53 8.95 -7.65 2.76
C PHE A 53 9.51 -7.83 4.17
N CYS A 54 9.14 -8.92 4.83
CA CYS A 54 9.67 -9.28 6.15
C CYS A 54 11.19 -9.51 6.09
N GLY A 55 11.94 -8.91 7.01
CA GLY A 55 13.40 -9.03 7.12
C GLY A 55 14.18 -7.80 6.67
N THR A 56 13.50 -6.75 6.21
CA THR A 56 14.04 -5.40 6.07
C THR A 56 13.12 -4.41 6.76
N ASP A 57 13.69 -3.35 7.34
CA ASP A 57 12.90 -2.27 7.96
C ASP A 57 12.32 -1.34 6.88
N MET A 58 13.01 -1.20 5.75
CA MET A 58 12.62 -0.36 4.63
C MET A 58 12.92 -1.04 3.29
N THR A 59 12.00 -0.91 2.33
CA THR A 59 12.21 -1.33 0.94
C THR A 59 12.63 -0.17 0.05
N ILE A 60 13.40 -0.47 -1.00
CA ILE A 60 13.83 0.54 -1.97
C ILE A 60 12.61 0.99 -2.78
N GLY A 61 12.24 2.26 -2.62
CA GLY A 61 11.11 2.88 -3.33
C GLY A 61 10.04 3.47 -2.41
N THR A 62 9.93 2.98 -1.17
CA THR A 62 8.88 3.42 -0.23
C THR A 62 8.91 4.91 0.07
N ASP A 63 10.09 5.47 0.34
CA ASP A 63 10.23 6.92 0.61
C ASP A 63 9.88 7.76 -0.62
N SER A 64 10.27 7.31 -1.82
CA SER A 64 9.91 7.96 -3.07
C SER A 64 8.40 7.99 -3.28
N ALA A 65 7.72 6.86 -3.07
CA ALA A 65 6.26 6.75 -3.18
C ALA A 65 5.56 7.61 -2.13
N LEU A 66 6.02 7.57 -0.88
CA LEU A 66 5.51 8.43 0.20
C LEU A 66 5.62 9.91 -0.17
N HIS A 67 6.74 10.34 -0.73
CA HIS A 67 6.92 11.72 -1.19
C HIS A 67 5.88 12.10 -2.25
N ARG A 68 5.58 11.20 -3.20
CA ARG A 68 4.53 11.44 -4.20
C ARG A 68 3.14 11.55 -3.56
N ILE A 69 2.84 10.74 -2.54
CA ILE A 69 1.58 10.81 -1.78
C ILE A 69 1.45 12.15 -1.08
N VAL A 70 2.50 12.58 -0.36
CA VAL A 70 2.52 13.85 0.38
C VAL A 70 2.39 15.04 -0.58
N GLU A 71 3.11 15.04 -1.71
CA GLU A 71 2.96 16.11 -2.70
C GLU A 71 1.52 16.20 -3.25
N VAL A 72 0.86 15.07 -3.49
CA VAL A 72 -0.56 15.09 -3.93
C VAL A 72 -1.46 15.63 -2.83
N ALA A 73 -1.26 15.21 -1.58
CA ALA A 73 -2.03 15.73 -0.45
C ALA A 73 -1.86 17.25 -0.29
N ASP A 74 -0.62 17.75 -0.36
CA ASP A 74 -0.29 19.18 -0.30
C ASP A 74 -0.94 19.98 -1.42
N ASN A 75 -1.02 19.41 -2.63
CA ASN A 75 -1.70 20.05 -3.76
C ASN A 75 -3.24 20.09 -3.59
N ILE A 76 -3.81 19.13 -2.87
CA ILE A 76 -5.25 19.04 -2.62
C ILE A 76 -5.69 19.99 -1.50
N ILE A 77 -4.89 20.15 -0.45
CA ILE A 77 -5.20 20.96 0.74
C ILE A 77 -5.75 22.36 0.41
N PRO A 78 -5.13 23.18 -0.45
CA PRO A 78 -5.64 24.51 -0.79
C PRO A 78 -7.05 24.48 -1.40
N THR A 79 -7.33 23.49 -2.25
CA THR A 79 -8.64 23.33 -2.90
C THR A 79 -9.71 22.78 -1.96
N ALA A 80 -9.31 21.94 -1.00
CA ALA A 80 -10.19 21.45 0.04
C ALA A 80 -10.59 22.56 1.02
N TYR A 81 -9.61 23.38 1.42
CA TYR A 81 -9.81 24.47 2.37
C TYR A 81 -10.71 25.60 1.82
N SER A 82 -10.57 25.92 0.52
CA SER A 82 -11.37 26.98 -0.11
C SER A 82 -12.85 26.61 -0.26
N HIS A 83 -13.15 25.33 -0.49
CA HIS A 83 -14.51 24.82 -0.72
C HIS A 83 -15.10 24.08 0.47
N GLN A 84 -14.39 24.01 1.59
CA GLN A 84 -14.85 23.30 2.78
C GLN A 84 -15.14 21.82 2.50
N ARG A 85 -14.26 21.13 1.76
CA ARG A 85 -14.46 19.74 1.30
C ARG A 85 -13.80 18.69 2.19
N ALA A 86 -14.33 17.47 2.10
CA ALA A 86 -13.62 16.27 2.51
C ALA A 86 -12.97 15.59 1.30
N PHE A 87 -11.76 15.07 1.47
CA PHE A 87 -11.06 14.29 0.46
C PHE A 87 -10.76 12.90 0.98
N VAL A 88 -11.07 11.91 0.17
CA VAL A 88 -10.70 10.51 0.39
C VAL A 88 -9.60 10.17 -0.61
N LEU A 89 -8.39 9.97 -0.11
CA LEU A 89 -7.20 9.64 -0.89
C LEU A 89 -6.98 8.13 -0.86
N GLU A 90 -7.01 7.49 -2.03
CA GLU A 90 -6.68 6.07 -2.16
C GLU A 90 -5.21 5.92 -2.50
N VAL A 91 -4.47 5.23 -1.61
CA VAL A 91 -3.03 5.01 -1.71
C VAL A 91 -2.73 3.54 -1.98
N MET A 92 -1.62 3.28 -2.66
CA MET A 92 -1.15 1.93 -2.93
C MET A 92 -0.62 1.26 -1.66
N GLY A 93 -0.41 -0.05 -1.74
CA GLY A 93 0.06 -0.86 -0.62
C GLY A 93 -0.36 -2.32 -0.72
N ARG A 94 -1.33 -2.64 -1.59
CA ARG A 94 -1.95 -3.94 -1.88
C ARG A 94 -2.47 -4.70 -0.67
N HIS A 95 -1.58 -5.22 0.16
CA HIS A 95 -1.87 -5.96 1.39
C HIS A 95 -1.16 -5.35 2.61
N CYS A 96 -0.41 -4.26 2.41
CA CYS A 96 0.35 -3.54 3.39
C CYS A 96 -0.18 -2.11 3.52
N GLY A 97 -0.46 -1.67 4.74
CA GLY A 97 -0.92 -0.33 5.08
C GLY A 97 0.20 0.65 5.41
N TYR A 98 1.47 0.28 5.24
CA TYR A 98 2.61 1.12 5.64
C TYR A 98 2.56 2.52 5.02
N LEU A 99 2.35 2.60 3.70
CA LEU A 99 2.22 3.88 3.00
C LEU A 99 1.03 4.70 3.52
N ALA A 100 -0.13 4.07 3.71
CA ALA A 100 -1.32 4.75 4.23
C ALA A 100 -1.11 5.29 5.65
N LEU A 101 -0.48 4.49 6.52
CA LEU A 101 -0.20 4.87 7.90
C LEU A 101 0.78 6.04 7.96
N VAL A 102 1.92 5.94 7.27
CA VAL A 102 2.94 6.99 7.31
C VAL A 102 2.44 8.25 6.62
N ALA A 103 1.75 8.13 5.48
CA ALA A 103 1.11 9.28 4.83
C ALA A 103 0.12 9.95 5.76
N GLY A 104 -0.72 9.19 6.46
CA GLY A 104 -1.71 9.75 7.39
C GLY A 104 -1.10 10.51 8.55
N ILE A 105 0.05 10.06 9.05
CA ILE A 105 0.81 10.78 10.09
C ILE A 105 1.39 12.08 9.52
N VAL A 106 2.03 12.02 8.34
CA VAL A 106 2.72 13.17 7.74
C VAL A 106 1.75 14.25 7.27
N THR A 107 0.59 13.88 6.74
CA THR A 107 -0.42 14.81 6.23
C THR A 107 -1.50 15.18 7.26
N GLU A 108 -1.34 14.75 8.52
CA GLU A 108 -2.34 14.93 9.58
C GLU A 108 -3.75 14.49 9.17
N ALA A 109 -3.87 13.30 8.59
CA ALA A 109 -5.16 12.76 8.15
C ALA A 109 -6.12 12.55 9.33
N ASP A 110 -7.39 12.92 9.16
CA ASP A 110 -8.44 12.75 10.16
C ASP A 110 -8.75 11.29 10.45
N PHE A 111 -8.59 10.43 9.42
CA PHE A 111 -8.84 9.00 9.51
C PHE A 111 -7.99 8.23 8.49
N VAL A 112 -7.50 7.06 8.88
CA VAL A 112 -6.70 6.16 8.04
C VAL A 112 -7.28 4.76 8.08
N PHE A 113 -7.42 4.13 6.92
CA PHE A 113 -7.80 2.73 6.79
C PHE A 113 -6.59 1.91 6.31
N ALA A 114 -6.20 0.92 7.11
CA ALA A 114 -5.10 0.01 6.83
C ALA A 114 -5.55 -1.45 6.99
N PRO A 115 -5.11 -2.38 6.12
CA PRO A 115 -5.51 -3.79 6.19
C PRO A 115 -5.08 -4.50 7.47
N GLU A 116 -3.96 -4.09 8.07
CA GLU A 116 -3.42 -4.70 9.30
C GLU A 116 -4.19 -4.30 10.55
N TRP A 117 -4.94 -3.18 10.49
CA TRP A 117 -5.81 -2.74 11.56
C TRP A 117 -7.24 -2.49 11.04
N PRO A 118 -8.00 -3.55 10.76
CA PRO A 118 -9.39 -3.41 10.33
C PRO A 118 -10.20 -2.68 11.41
N PRO A 119 -10.98 -1.66 11.02
CA PRO A 119 -11.70 -0.85 11.98
C PRO A 119 -12.86 -1.65 12.61
N GLU A 120 -13.38 -1.17 13.74
CA GLU A 120 -14.53 -1.78 14.41
C GLU A 120 -15.81 -1.66 13.56
N GLU A 121 -16.83 -2.47 13.85
CA GLU A 121 -18.07 -2.49 13.05
C GLU A 121 -18.79 -1.12 13.00
N ASP A 122 -18.61 -0.30 14.04
CA ASP A 122 -19.16 1.05 14.17
C ASP A 122 -18.24 2.15 13.59
N TRP A 123 -17.28 1.78 12.73
CA TRP A 123 -16.40 2.74 12.09
C TRP A 123 -17.12 3.83 11.30
N PRO A 124 -18.26 3.59 10.62
CA PRO A 124 -18.98 4.66 9.92
C PRO A 124 -19.44 5.75 10.89
N GLU A 125 -19.96 5.36 12.06
CA GLU A 125 -20.37 6.28 13.12
C GLU A 125 -19.16 7.03 13.71
N LYS A 126 -18.05 6.33 13.96
CA LYS A 126 -16.82 6.94 14.48
C LYS A 126 -16.22 7.95 13.50
N LEU A 127 -16.17 7.61 12.22
CA LEU A 127 -15.71 8.50 11.16
C LEU A 127 -16.58 9.75 11.12
N CYS A 128 -17.90 9.59 11.01
CA CYS A 128 -18.81 10.73 10.93
C CYS A 128 -18.68 11.65 12.15
N LYS A 129 -18.65 11.07 13.35
CA LYS A 129 -18.49 11.83 14.59
C LYS A 129 -17.17 12.58 14.65
N LYS A 130 -16.07 11.96 14.21
CA LYS A 130 -14.75 12.61 14.14
C LYS A 130 -14.80 13.81 13.19
N LEU A 131 -15.34 13.64 11.99
CA LEU A 131 -15.45 14.72 10.98
C LEU A 131 -16.33 15.89 11.46
N GLU A 132 -17.45 15.60 12.13
CA GLU A 132 -18.31 16.63 12.74
C GLU A 132 -17.57 17.43 13.83
N LEU A 133 -16.82 16.75 14.70
CA LEU A 133 -16.05 17.40 15.76
C LEU A 133 -14.97 18.33 15.19
N GLU A 134 -14.27 17.89 14.14
CA GLU A 134 -13.28 18.72 13.46
C GLU A 134 -13.94 19.92 12.78
N ARG A 135 -15.12 19.74 12.17
CA ARG A 135 -15.87 20.88 11.60
C ARG A 135 -16.29 21.88 12.66
N GLN A 136 -16.72 21.41 13.82
CA GLN A 136 -17.10 22.26 14.95
C GLN A 136 -15.90 22.98 15.56
N SER A 137 -14.69 22.39 15.50
CA SER A 137 -13.45 23.03 15.95
C SER A 137 -12.99 24.15 14.99
N GLY A 138 -13.61 24.26 13.82
CA GLY A 138 -13.31 25.25 12.78
C GLY A 138 -12.45 24.70 11.65
N GLN A 139 -12.10 23.41 11.68
CA GLN A 139 -11.34 22.77 10.61
C GLN A 139 -12.20 22.75 9.33
N ARG A 140 -11.65 23.33 8.26
CA ARG A 140 -12.34 23.49 6.96
C ARG A 140 -12.06 22.36 5.98
N LEU A 141 -11.17 21.47 6.32
CA LEU A 141 -10.57 20.47 5.45
C LEU A 141 -10.59 19.15 6.20
N ASN A 142 -11.03 18.08 5.55
CA ASN A 142 -10.85 16.74 6.10
C ASN A 142 -10.16 15.86 5.08
N ILE A 143 -9.13 15.13 5.52
CA ILE A 143 -8.39 14.15 4.73
C ILE A 143 -8.61 12.79 5.33
N ILE A 144 -9.09 11.87 4.51
CA ILE A 144 -9.20 10.46 4.84
C ILE A 144 -8.27 9.70 3.90
N ILE A 145 -7.39 8.87 4.45
CA ILE A 145 -6.51 8.03 3.65
C ILE A 145 -7.00 6.58 3.70
N VAL A 146 -7.12 5.97 2.54
CA VAL A 146 -7.59 4.60 2.38
C VAL A 146 -6.51 3.81 1.64
N ALA A 147 -5.92 2.81 2.28
CA ALA A 147 -5.09 1.85 1.56
C ALA A 147 -5.95 1.08 0.55
N GLU A 148 -5.45 0.82 -0.66
CA GLU A 148 -6.19 0.07 -1.69
C GLU A 148 -6.63 -1.33 -1.20
N GLY A 149 -5.89 -1.89 -0.24
CA GLY A 149 -6.17 -3.18 0.40
C GLY A 149 -7.03 -3.09 1.67
N ALA A 150 -7.61 -1.93 2.01
CA ALA A 150 -8.36 -1.76 3.25
C ALA A 150 -9.55 -2.72 3.34
N ILE A 151 -9.73 -3.32 4.51
CA ILE A 151 -10.79 -4.29 4.80
C ILE A 151 -11.44 -4.04 6.16
N ASP A 152 -12.68 -4.50 6.32
CA ASP A 152 -13.33 -4.61 7.62
C ASP A 152 -12.92 -5.91 8.36
N ARG A 153 -13.41 -6.08 9.60
CA ARG A 153 -13.10 -7.26 10.41
C ARG A 153 -13.70 -8.57 9.86
N GLN A 154 -14.63 -8.48 8.93
CA GLN A 154 -15.25 -9.61 8.23
C GLN A 154 -14.50 -9.95 6.92
N GLY A 155 -13.50 -9.14 6.54
CA GLY A 155 -12.73 -9.30 5.31
C GLY A 155 -13.38 -8.69 4.07
N ASN A 156 -14.44 -7.88 4.22
CA ASN A 156 -15.00 -7.14 3.09
C ASN A 156 -14.15 -5.91 2.79
N PRO A 157 -13.96 -5.58 1.50
CA PRO A 157 -13.16 -4.42 1.11
C PRO A 157 -13.84 -3.10 1.50
N ILE A 158 -13.06 -2.19 2.10
CA ILE A 158 -13.43 -0.81 2.36
C ILE A 158 -12.85 0.04 1.23
N THR A 159 -13.70 0.44 0.28
CA THR A 159 -13.28 1.23 -0.89
C THR A 159 -13.37 2.72 -0.62
N ALA A 160 -12.53 3.52 -1.28
CA ALA A 160 -12.58 4.98 -1.15
C ALA A 160 -13.95 5.56 -1.54
N GLU A 161 -14.61 4.99 -2.55
CA GLU A 161 -15.97 5.39 -2.94
C GLU A 161 -17.02 4.98 -1.90
N GLY A 162 -16.84 3.85 -1.22
CA GLY A 162 -17.69 3.44 -0.10
C GLY A 162 -17.59 4.41 1.08
N VAL A 163 -16.38 4.83 1.44
CA VAL A 163 -16.14 5.85 2.47
C VAL A 163 -16.78 7.18 2.08
N LYS A 164 -16.55 7.65 0.84
CA LYS A 164 -17.18 8.87 0.33
C LYS A 164 -18.70 8.81 0.42
N LYS A 165 -19.32 7.69 0.01
CA LYS A 165 -20.78 7.53 0.08
C LYS A 165 -21.29 7.70 1.51
N ILE A 166 -20.63 7.10 2.50
CA ILE A 166 -21.00 7.24 3.91
C ILE A 166 -20.92 8.70 4.37
N ILE A 167 -19.86 9.42 4.00
CA ILE A 167 -19.68 10.83 4.36
C ILE A 167 -20.77 11.69 3.72
N VAL A 168 -21.06 11.50 2.43
CA VAL A 168 -22.09 12.26 1.71
C VAL A 168 -23.48 11.97 2.27
N ASP A 169 -23.84 10.69 2.45
CA ASP A 169 -25.18 10.28 2.87
C ASP A 169 -25.49 10.67 4.31
N ARG A 170 -24.48 10.69 5.20
CA ARG A 170 -24.68 10.96 6.64
C ARG A 170 -24.38 12.39 7.06
N LEU A 171 -23.43 13.06 6.42
CA LEU A 171 -22.98 14.41 6.79
C LEU A 171 -23.30 15.48 5.75
N GLU A 172 -23.79 15.11 4.56
CA GLU A 172 -24.07 16.02 3.45
C GLU A 172 -22.87 16.89 3.04
N MET A 173 -21.65 16.43 3.31
CA MET A 173 -20.41 17.15 2.97
C MET A 173 -19.99 16.91 1.52
N ASP A 174 -19.58 17.97 0.81
CA ASP A 174 -18.99 17.84 -0.54
C ASP A 174 -17.67 17.06 -0.44
N THR A 175 -17.73 15.80 -0.87
CA THR A 175 -16.66 14.83 -0.69
C THR A 175 -16.14 14.34 -2.04
N ARG A 176 -14.82 14.33 -2.19
CA ARG A 176 -14.14 13.89 -3.42
C ARG A 176 -13.22 12.72 -3.15
N THR A 177 -13.18 11.79 -4.09
CA THR A 177 -12.23 10.67 -4.11
C THR A 177 -11.09 11.01 -5.06
N THR A 178 -9.87 10.68 -4.68
CA THR A 178 -8.69 10.77 -5.55
C THR A 178 -7.90 9.49 -5.42
N VAL A 179 -7.82 8.75 -6.52
CA VAL A 179 -6.99 7.56 -6.64
C VAL A 179 -5.66 7.98 -7.23
N LEU A 180 -4.59 7.90 -6.43
CA LEU A 180 -3.27 8.35 -6.87
C LEU A 180 -2.70 7.42 -7.95
N GLY A 181 -2.94 6.11 -7.81
CA GLY A 181 -2.46 5.09 -8.74
C GLY A 181 -0.94 5.14 -8.94
N HIS A 182 -0.50 4.90 -10.18
CA HIS A 182 0.90 4.77 -10.59
C HIS A 182 1.72 6.07 -10.59
N ILE A 183 1.18 7.15 -10.02
CA ILE A 183 1.97 8.36 -9.72
C ILE A 183 2.92 8.08 -8.54
N GLN A 184 2.55 7.14 -7.67
CA GLN A 184 3.34 6.62 -6.53
C GLN A 184 4.50 5.76 -7.02
#